data_AF-A0A0C1NZC1-F1
#
_entry.id   AF-A0A0C1NZC1-F1
#
_cell.length_a   1.000
_cell.length_b   1.000
_cell.length_c   1.000
_cell.angle_alpha   90.00
_cell.angle_beta   90.00
_cell.angle_gamma   90.00
#
_symmetry.space_group_name_H-M   'P 1'
#
loop_
_entity.id
_entity.type
_entity.pdbx_description
1 polymer ?
#
loop_
_entity_poly.entity_id
_entity_poly.type
_entity_poly.pdbx_seq_one_letter_code
_entity_poly.pdbx_strand_id
1 'polypeptide(L)'
;MKKTAIIIAVLIYCVVPFVSFACDRDAARNVQTMMKDMGSWQVKGGKINFVWGSDWDQANSHQRLGLIRTFADSDACLTGSAREIKFYRKGKLVGEASPTKGIK
;
A
#
# COMPACT_ATOMS: atom_id res chain seq x y z
N MET A 1 -11.27 34.73 51.75
CA MET A 1 -10.21 33.73 51.51
C MET A 1 -10.63 32.82 50.36
N LYS A 2 -9.75 32.72 49.36
CA LYS A 2 -9.87 31.99 48.09
C LYS A 2 -10.16 30.50 48.31
N LYS A 3 -11.06 29.90 47.54
CA LYS A 3 -10.90 28.55 46.94
C LYS A 3 -11.72 28.46 45.65
N THR A 4 -11.09 28.84 44.55
CA THR A 4 -11.51 28.54 43.18
C THR A 4 -11.48 27.03 42.97
N ALA A 5 -12.65 26.42 42.70
CA ALA A 5 -12.74 25.04 42.28
C ALA A 5 -12.53 24.98 40.76
N ILE A 6 -11.31 24.63 40.35
CA ILE A 6 -10.98 24.29 38.96
C ILE A 6 -11.31 22.79 38.83
N ILE A 7 -12.44 22.45 38.21
CA ILE A 7 -12.72 21.08 37.81
C ILE A 7 -12.18 20.92 36.39
N ILE A 8 -11.12 20.11 36.33
CA ILE A 8 -10.33 19.78 35.14
C ILE A 8 -11.23 19.05 34.13
N ALA A 9 -11.37 19.65 32.95
CA ALA A 9 -11.97 19.00 31.79
C ALA A 9 -11.05 17.84 31.36
N VAL A 10 -11.45 16.62 31.69
CA VAL A 10 -10.83 15.39 31.17
C VAL A 10 -11.23 15.31 29.69
N LEU A 11 -10.36 15.89 28.85
CA LEU A 11 -10.29 15.60 27.43
C LEU A 11 -10.03 14.09 27.28
N ILE A 12 -11.10 13.33 27.14
CA ILE A 12 -11.06 11.95 26.66
C ILE A 12 -10.55 12.05 25.22
N TYR A 13 -9.23 11.94 25.10
CA TYR A 13 -8.54 11.65 23.86
C TYR A 13 -9.19 10.38 23.30
N CYS A 14 -9.95 10.52 22.21
CA CYS A 14 -10.28 9.42 21.33
C CYS A 14 -8.96 8.85 20.79
N VAL A 15 -8.37 7.93 21.54
CA VAL A 15 -7.31 7.05 21.05
C VAL A 15 -8.04 6.09 20.11
N VAL A 16 -8.25 6.52 18.87
CA VAL A 16 -8.73 5.62 17.82
C VAL A 16 -7.63 4.56 17.70
N PRO A 17 -7.90 3.28 18.00
CA PRO A 17 -6.93 2.25 17.70
C PRO A 17 -6.76 2.27 16.19
N PHE A 18 -5.60 2.73 15.72
CA PHE A 18 -5.16 2.44 14.37
C PHE A 18 -5.22 0.93 14.28
N VAL A 19 -6.19 0.43 13.51
CA VAL A 19 -6.29 -0.98 13.17
C VAL A 19 -5.10 -1.26 12.28
N SER A 20 -3.93 -1.44 12.90
CA SER A 20 -2.84 -2.14 12.26
C SER A 20 -3.37 -3.55 12.12
N PHE A 21 -3.97 -3.84 10.96
CA PHE A 21 -3.95 -5.21 10.46
C PHE A 21 -2.49 -5.62 10.59
N ALA A 22 -2.21 -6.54 11.52
CA ALA A 22 -0.86 -7.00 11.75
C ALA A 22 -0.34 -7.49 10.41
N CYS A 23 0.59 -6.73 9.85
CA CYS A 23 1.17 -7.04 8.55
C CYS A 23 1.94 -8.35 8.71
N ASP A 24 1.45 -9.41 8.09
CA ASP A 24 2.18 -10.66 7.99
C ASP A 24 3.27 -10.48 6.93
N ARG A 25 4.50 -10.22 7.41
CA ARG A 25 5.66 -9.95 6.57
C ARG A 25 6.07 -11.17 5.74
N ASP A 26 5.81 -12.38 6.22
CA ASP A 26 6.16 -13.60 5.50
C ASP A 26 5.15 -13.87 4.38
N ALA A 27 3.86 -13.68 4.65
CA ALA A 27 2.84 -13.68 3.60
C ALA A 27 3.11 -12.60 2.54
N ALA A 28 3.49 -11.38 2.95
CA ALA A 28 3.82 -10.31 2.01
C ALA A 28 5.07 -10.62 1.15
N ARG A 29 6.10 -11.25 1.71
CA ARG A 29 7.25 -11.76 0.94
C ARG A 29 6.84 -12.85 -0.05
N ASN A 30 5.94 -13.75 0.35
CA ASN A 30 5.43 -14.79 -0.53
C ASN A 30 4.63 -14.19 -1.69
N VAL A 31 3.79 -13.18 -1.44
CA VAL A 31 3.10 -12.42 -2.48
C VAL A 31 4.09 -11.79 -3.45
N GLN A 32 5.10 -11.07 -2.95
CA GLN A 32 6.13 -10.47 -3.79
C GLN A 32 6.88 -11.53 -4.61
N THR A 33 7.12 -12.71 -4.04
CA THR A 33 7.76 -13.83 -4.76
C THR A 33 6.89 -14.34 -5.91
N MET A 34 5.59 -14.60 -5.67
CA MET A 34 4.67 -15.02 -6.72
C MET A 34 4.49 -13.95 -7.81
N MET A 35 4.53 -12.67 -7.43
CA MET A 35 4.42 -11.56 -8.39
C MET A 35 5.62 -11.45 -9.35
N LYS A 36 6.76 -12.08 -9.04
CA LYS A 36 7.91 -12.14 -9.97
C LYS A 36 7.62 -12.96 -11.23
N ASP A 37 6.70 -13.92 -11.14
CA ASP A 37 6.30 -14.71 -12.31
C ASP A 37 5.40 -13.88 -13.24
N MET A 38 4.71 -12.89 -12.68
CA MET A 38 3.77 -12.02 -13.41
C MET A 38 4.41 -10.73 -13.93
N GLY A 39 5.64 -10.40 -13.51
CA GLY A 39 6.28 -9.15 -13.87
C GLY A 39 7.62 -8.93 -13.18
N SER A 40 8.20 -7.76 -13.43
CA SER A 40 9.47 -7.34 -12.82
C SER A 40 9.35 -5.92 -12.33
N TRP A 41 10.14 -5.55 -11.32
CA TRP A 41 10.14 -4.18 -10.84
C TRP A 41 11.52 -3.76 -10.36
N GLN A 42 11.72 -2.45 -10.30
CA GLN A 42 12.91 -1.83 -9.79
C GLN A 42 12.55 -0.74 -8.80
N VAL A 43 13.34 -0.65 -7.73
CA VAL A 43 13.24 0.42 -6.75
C VAL A 43 14.26 1.50 -7.10
N LYS A 44 13.81 2.73 -7.33
CA LYS A 44 14.68 3.89 -7.60
C LYS A 44 14.20 5.09 -6.81
N GLY A 45 15.06 5.62 -5.95
CA GLY A 45 14.76 6.82 -5.14
C GLY A 45 13.50 6.66 -4.28
N GLY A 46 13.28 5.47 -3.69
CA GLY A 46 12.10 5.19 -2.87
C GLY A 46 10.79 4.98 -3.64
N LYS A 47 10.83 4.97 -4.97
CA LYS A 47 9.68 4.68 -5.84
C LYS A 47 9.86 3.36 -6.57
N ILE A 48 8.76 2.75 -7.01
CA ILE A 48 8.78 1.50 -7.76
C ILE A 48 8.25 1.72 -9.17
N ASN A 49 8.96 1.19 -10.16
CA ASN A 49 8.43 0.97 -11.50
C ASN A 49 8.25 -0.53 -11.68
N PHE A 50 6.99 -0.97 -11.78
CA PHE A 50 6.60 -2.35 -12.02
C PHE A 50 6.24 -2.52 -13.50
N VAL A 51 6.71 -3.57 -14.14
CA VAL A 51 6.41 -3.93 -15.53
C VAL A 51 5.73 -5.30 -15.57
N TRP A 52 4.48 -5.32 -16.01
CA TRP A 52 3.70 -6.54 -16.17
C TRP A 52 4.13 -7.40 -17.36
N GLY A 53 4.16 -8.71 -17.13
CA GLY A 53 4.26 -9.77 -18.14
C GLY A 53 2.98 -9.92 -18.97
N SER A 54 2.90 -11.01 -19.74
CA SER A 54 1.77 -11.31 -20.63
C SER A 54 0.47 -11.60 -19.89
N ASP A 55 0.54 -12.12 -18.66
CA ASP A 55 -0.65 -12.56 -17.91
C ASP A 55 -1.59 -11.41 -17.58
N TRP A 56 -1.06 -10.19 -17.47
CA TRP A 56 -1.85 -8.97 -17.34
C TRP A 56 -2.86 -8.77 -18.47
N ASP A 57 -2.51 -9.20 -19.69
CA ASP A 57 -3.37 -9.02 -20.86
C ASP A 57 -4.61 -9.94 -20.78
N GLN A 58 -4.53 -11.04 -20.02
CA GLN A 58 -5.62 -12.00 -19.80
C GLN A 58 -6.56 -11.61 -18.65
N ALA A 59 -6.09 -10.76 -17.73
CA ALA A 59 -6.87 -10.30 -16.59
C ALA A 59 -7.92 -9.25 -17.00
N ASN A 60 -9.13 -9.36 -16.44
CA ASN A 60 -10.15 -8.32 -16.55
C ASN A 60 -9.85 -7.11 -15.64
N SER A 61 -10.63 -6.04 -15.75
CA SER A 61 -10.39 -4.78 -15.01
C SER A 61 -10.39 -4.97 -13.48
N HIS A 62 -11.28 -5.80 -12.93
CA HIS A 62 -11.35 -6.06 -11.50
C HIS A 62 -10.12 -6.86 -11.03
N GLN A 63 -9.71 -7.88 -11.77
CA GLN A 63 -8.51 -8.66 -11.48
C GLN A 63 -7.25 -7.80 -11.53
N ARG A 64 -7.13 -6.93 -12.55
CA ARG A 64 -6.04 -5.97 -12.69
C ARG A 64 -5.90 -5.04 -11.50
N LEU A 65 -7.01 -4.46 -11.04
CA LEU A 65 -7.03 -3.63 -9.85
C LEU A 65 -6.62 -4.42 -8.60
N GLY A 66 -7.10 -5.67 -8.48
CA GLY A 66 -6.71 -6.60 -7.43
C GLY A 66 -5.20 -6.83 -7.40
N LEU A 67 -4.58 -7.12 -8.55
CA LEU A 67 -3.14 -7.34 -8.66
C LEU A 67 -2.32 -6.10 -8.25
N ILE A 68 -2.73 -4.91 -8.70
CA ILE A 68 -2.11 -3.64 -8.31
C ILE A 68 -2.18 -3.47 -6.78
N ARG A 69 -3.36 -3.66 -6.19
CA ARG A 69 -3.57 -3.54 -4.75
C ARG A 69 -2.75 -4.54 -3.97
N THR A 70 -2.78 -5.81 -4.35
CA THR A 70 -2.01 -6.88 -3.70
C THR A 70 -0.50 -6.57 -3.70
N PHE A 71 0.04 -6.06 -4.81
CA PHE A 71 1.45 -5.65 -4.85
C PHE A 71 1.70 -4.42 -3.95
N ALA A 72 0.86 -3.39 -4.02
CA ALA A 72 1.03 -2.17 -3.24
C ALA A 72 0.92 -2.42 -1.72
N ASP A 73 -0.07 -3.21 -1.29
CA ASP A 73 -0.30 -3.54 0.11
C ASP A 73 0.83 -4.41 0.66
N SER A 74 1.35 -5.36 -0.15
CA SER A 74 2.52 -6.16 0.25
C SER A 74 3.80 -5.32 0.33
N ASP A 75 4.04 -4.38 -0.60
CA ASP A 75 5.17 -3.45 -0.48
C ASP A 75 5.05 -2.60 0.80
N ALA A 76 3.89 -1.99 1.03
CA ALA A 76 3.65 -1.17 2.21
C ALA A 76 3.82 -1.96 3.52
N CYS A 77 3.39 -3.22 3.55
CA CYS A 77 3.61 -4.14 4.65
C CYS A 77 5.12 -4.37 4.90
N LEU A 78 5.89 -4.61 3.85
CA LEU A 78 7.33 -4.88 3.97
C LEU A 78 8.15 -3.64 4.34
N THR A 79 7.79 -2.48 3.83
CA THR A 79 8.53 -1.23 4.03
C THR A 79 8.04 -0.45 5.26
N GLY A 80 6.86 -0.80 5.79
CA GLY A 80 6.19 -0.07 6.86
C GLY A 80 5.47 1.20 6.40
N SER A 81 5.43 1.49 5.10
CA SER A 81 4.73 2.67 4.56
C SER A 81 4.37 2.53 3.08
N ALA A 82 3.26 3.14 2.67
CA ALA A 82 2.92 3.23 1.25
C ALA A 82 3.94 4.09 0.49
N ARG A 83 4.33 3.66 -0.71
CA ARG A 83 5.23 4.39 -1.61
C ARG A 83 4.59 4.57 -2.99
N GLU A 84 5.15 5.45 -3.81
CA GLU A 84 4.69 5.64 -5.18
C GLU A 84 5.13 4.45 -6.04
N ILE A 85 4.16 3.78 -6.67
CA ILE A 85 4.36 2.63 -7.55
C ILE A 85 3.66 2.92 -8.87
N LYS A 86 4.41 2.84 -9.97
CA LYS A 86 3.88 2.97 -11.32
C LYS A 86 3.91 1.62 -12.01
N PHE A 87 2.77 1.22 -12.55
CA PHE A 87 2.58 -0.07 -13.20
C PHE A 87 2.52 0.10 -14.70
N TYR A 88 3.39 -0.59 -15.42
CA TYR A 88 3.56 -0.48 -16.86
C TYR A 88 3.26 -1.80 -17.57
N ARG A 89 2.72 -1.71 -18.78
CA ARG A 89 2.61 -2.84 -19.72
C ARG A 89 2.91 -2.34 -21.12
N LYS A 90 3.83 -3.01 -21.83
CA LYS A 90 4.27 -2.62 -23.19
C LYS A 90 4.65 -1.13 -23.28
N GLY A 91 5.36 -0.63 -22.27
CA GLY A 91 5.82 0.77 -22.18
C GLY A 91 4.75 1.80 -21.80
N LYS A 92 3.48 1.39 -21.61
CA LYS A 92 2.38 2.30 -21.23
C LYS A 92 2.08 2.19 -19.74
N LEU A 93 1.82 3.34 -19.10
CA LEU A 93 1.31 3.38 -17.72
C LEU A 93 -0.13 2.83 -17.72
N VAL A 94 -0.36 1.77 -16.95
CA VAL A 94 -1.66 1.10 -16.85
C VAL A 94 -2.25 1.14 -15.44
N GLY A 95 -1.50 1.64 -14.47
CA GLY A 95 -1.97 1.88 -13.11
C GLY A 95 -0.94 2.60 -12.25
N GLU A 96 -1.41 3.16 -11.15
CA GLU A 96 -0.60 3.87 -10.16
C GLU A 96 -1.11 3.56 -8.75
N ALA A 97 -0.18 3.26 -7.83
CA ALA A 97 -0.44 3.32 -6.40
C ALA A 97 0.29 4.52 -5.81
N SER A 98 -0.45 5.39 -5.14
CA SER A 98 0.06 6.63 -4.56
C SER A 98 -0.32 6.71 -3.08
N PRO A 99 0.61 7.09 -2.18
CA PRO A 99 0.31 7.29 -0.77
C PRO A 99 -0.74 8.37 -0.51
N THR A 100 -0.87 9.33 -1.43
CA THR A 100 -1.79 10.49 -1.29
C THR A 100 -3.01 10.40 -2.18
N LYS A 101 -2.92 9.73 -3.33
CA LYS A 101 -4.00 9.65 -4.32
C LYS A 101 -4.70 8.30 -4.36
N GLY A 102 -4.24 7.32 -3.59
CA GLY A 102 -4.76 5.96 -3.60
C GLY A 102 -4.33 5.17 -4.84
N ILE A 103 -5.12 4.17 -5.22
CA ILE A 103 -4.85 3.28 -6.36
C ILE A 103 -5.76 3.68 -7.53
N LYS A 104 -5.19 3.77 -8.74
CA LYS A 104 -5.90 4.13 -9.99
C LYS A 104 -5.39 3.32 -11.19
#